data_AF-A0A124F5V5-F1
#
_entry.id   AF-A0A124F5V5-F1
#
_cell.length_a   1.000
_cell.length_b   1.000
_cell.length_c   1.000
_cell.angle_alpha   90.00
_cell.angle_beta   90.00
_cell.angle_gamma   90.00
#
_symmetry.space_group_name_H-M   'P 1'
#
loop_
_entity.id
_entity.type
_entity.pdbx_description
1 polymer ?
#
loop_
_entity_poly.entity_id
_entity_poly.type
_entity_poly.pdbx_seq_one_letter_code
_entity_poly.pdbx_strand_id
1 'polypeptide(L)'
;MAIIRSDTLTLQVTSADQQQALVNTLALYRRLVRDLMTVAYTHWPTVGATQGNEAVKVIEALIHPTAKRPNVRYTYFANRYYKFPSYLRRVALMDAVGQVRSFV
;
A
#
# COMPACT_ATOMS: atom_id res chain seq x y z
N MET A 1 3.40 5.06 31.06
CA MET A 1 2.27 4.13 31.11
C MET A 1 1.79 3.93 29.67
N ALA A 2 2.01 2.76 29.08
CA ALA A 2 1.61 2.51 27.69
C ALA A 2 0.09 2.28 27.63
N ILE A 3 -0.63 3.19 26.98
CA ILE A 3 -2.07 3.01 26.73
C ILE A 3 -2.20 2.03 25.58
N ILE A 4 -2.51 0.78 25.88
CA ILE A 4 -2.92 -0.20 24.88
C ILE A 4 -4.43 0.02 24.67
N ARG A 5 -4.82 0.63 23.55
CA ARG A 5 -6.22 0.75 23.14
C ARG A 5 -6.69 -0.63 22.67
N SER A 6 -7.49 -1.31 23.48
CA SER A 6 -8.11 -2.61 23.15
C SER A 6 -9.55 -2.44 22.63
N ASP A 7 -9.89 -1.26 22.10
CA ASP A 7 -11.24 -0.92 21.71
C ASP A 7 -11.68 -1.83 20.54
N THR A 8 -12.69 -2.66 20.77
CA THR A 8 -13.32 -3.41 19.69
C THR A 8 -14.21 -2.45 18.90
N LEU A 9 -13.71 -1.99 17.76
CA LEU A 9 -14.48 -1.15 16.84
C LEU A 9 -15.38 -2.03 15.98
N THR A 10 -16.68 -2.03 16.27
CA THR A 10 -17.68 -2.66 15.42
C THR A 10 -17.96 -1.74 14.23
N LEU A 11 -17.64 -2.19 13.02
CA LEU A 11 -18.05 -1.49 11.81
C LEU A 11 -19.57 -1.64 11.64
N GLN A 12 -20.29 -0.54 11.43
CA GLN A 12 -21.72 -0.56 11.14
C GLN A 12 -21.96 -1.02 9.69
N VAL A 13 -21.90 -2.32 9.47
CA VAL A 13 -22.07 -2.94 8.15
C VAL A 13 -23.37 -3.76 8.16
N THR A 14 -24.46 -3.11 7.79
CA THR A 14 -25.82 -3.66 7.98
C THR A 14 -26.36 -4.40 6.76
N SER A 15 -25.81 -4.15 5.56
CA SER A 15 -26.23 -4.82 4.32
C SER A 15 -25.19 -5.81 3.81
N ALA A 16 -25.66 -6.86 3.12
CA ALA A 16 -24.80 -7.87 2.50
C ALA A 16 -23.85 -7.24 1.45
N ASP A 17 -24.32 -6.25 0.70
CA ASP A 17 -23.51 -5.54 -0.30
C ASP A 17 -22.34 -4.79 0.33
N GLN A 18 -22.54 -4.13 1.48
CA GLN A 18 -21.46 -3.46 2.21
C GLN A 18 -20.45 -4.47 2.75
N GLN A 19 -20.91 -5.63 3.26
CA GLN A 19 -20.01 -6.69 3.73
C GLN A 19 -19.15 -7.21 2.58
N GLN A 20 -19.76 -7.49 1.43
CA GLN A 20 -19.04 -7.94 0.24
C GLN A 20 -18.05 -6.88 -0.27
N ALA A 21 -18.44 -5.61 -0.28
CA ALA A 21 -17.56 -4.51 -0.66
C ALA A 21 -16.32 -4.41 0.24
N LEU A 22 -16.48 -4.60 1.56
CA LEU A 22 -15.36 -4.62 2.51
C LEU A 22 -14.43 -5.81 2.28
N VAL A 23 -14.99 -7.00 2.09
CA VAL A 23 -14.20 -8.21 1.79
C VAL A 23 -13.40 -8.02 0.49
N ASN A 24 -14.03 -7.47 -0.55
CA ASN A 24 -13.39 -7.18 -1.83
C ASN A 24 -12.27 -6.13 -1.67
N THR A 25 -12.53 -5.08 -0.89
CA THR A 25 -11.54 -4.03 -0.61
C THR A 25 -10.33 -4.61 0.13
N LEU A 26 -10.55 -5.44 1.15
CA LEU A 26 -9.50 -6.10 1.90
C LEU A 26 -8.66 -7.03 1.02
N ALA A 27 -9.31 -7.80 0.15
CA ALA A 27 -8.62 -8.68 -0.79
C ALA A 27 -7.74 -7.89 -1.79
N LEU A 28 -8.26 -6.79 -2.34
CA LEU A 28 -7.51 -5.90 -3.23
C LEU A 28 -6.33 -5.24 -2.50
N TYR A 29 -6.55 -4.74 -1.28
CA TYR A 29 -5.51 -4.11 -0.45
C TYR A 29 -4.36 -5.08 -0.18
N ARG A 30 -4.67 -6.28 0.32
CA ARG A 30 -3.66 -7.32 0.62
C ARG A 30 -2.87 -7.73 -0.63
N ARG A 31 -3.52 -7.79 -1.79
CA ARG A 31 -2.83 -8.06 -3.05
C ARG A 31 -1.88 -6.93 -3.42
N LEU A 32 -2.33 -5.68 -3.32
CA LEU A 32 -1.48 -4.51 -3.60
C LEU A 32 -0.25 -4.48 -2.69
N VAL A 33 -0.42 -4.70 -1.39
CA VAL A 33 0.70 -4.75 -0.42
C VAL A 33 1.71 -5.82 -0.82
N ARG A 34 1.25 -7.03 -1.16
CA ARG A 34 2.12 -8.13 -1.58
C ARG A 34 2.93 -7.78 -2.82
N ASP A 35 2.28 -7.22 -3.84
CA ASP A 35 2.96 -6.83 -5.09
C ASP A 35 3.95 -5.68 -4.84
N LEU A 36 3.63 -4.75 -3.92
CA LEU A 36 4.53 -3.68 -3.49
C LEU A 36 5.74 -4.20 -2.68
N MET A 37 5.60 -5.28 -1.91
CA MET A 37 6.74 -5.89 -1.20
C MET A 37 7.82 -6.35 -2.17
N THR A 38 7.41 -6.93 -3.32
CA THR A 38 8.37 -7.30 -4.37
C THR A 38 9.13 -6.08 -4.89
N VAL A 39 8.45 -4.95 -5.13
CA VAL A 39 9.11 -3.71 -5.55
C VAL A 39 10.04 -3.17 -4.46
N ALA A 40 9.57 -3.11 -3.21
CA ALA A 40 10.36 -2.63 -2.08
C ALA A 40 11.63 -3.46 -1.87
N TYR A 41 11.52 -4.79 -1.93
CA TYR A 41 12.66 -5.71 -1.81
C TYR A 41 13.63 -5.60 -2.99
N THR A 42 13.10 -5.52 -4.23
CA THR A 42 13.93 -5.35 -5.44
C THR A 42 14.78 -4.08 -5.39
N HIS A 43 14.25 -3.01 -4.79
CA HIS A 43 14.92 -1.71 -4.66
C HIS A 43 15.45 -1.45 -3.25
N TRP A 44 15.66 -2.51 -2.46
CA TRP A 44 15.98 -2.39 -1.04
C TRP A 44 17.20 -1.51 -0.73
N PRO A 45 18.32 -1.52 -1.48
CA PRO A 45 19.44 -0.62 -1.21
C PRO A 45 19.06 0.87 -1.19
N THR A 46 18.10 1.28 -2.02
CA THR A 46 17.59 2.66 -2.05
C THR A 46 16.45 2.86 -1.06
N VAL A 47 15.50 1.92 -0.99
CA VAL A 47 14.30 2.04 -0.14
C VAL A 47 14.64 1.89 1.35
N GLY A 48 15.51 0.95 1.70
CA GLY A 48 15.92 0.66 3.07
C GLY A 48 16.62 1.85 3.76
N ALA A 49 17.36 2.65 2.98
CA ALA A 49 18.02 3.86 3.46
C ALA A 49 17.05 5.03 3.74
N THR A 50 15.79 4.95 3.29
CA THR A 50 14.81 6.03 3.49
C THR A 50 14.26 6.07 4.92
N GLN A 51 13.91 7.29 5.36
CA GLN A 51 13.25 7.54 6.65
C GLN A 51 11.84 8.09 6.42
N GLY A 52 10.88 7.60 7.21
CA GLY A 52 9.49 8.05 7.17
C GLY A 52 8.87 8.00 5.76
N ASN A 53 8.28 9.12 5.34
CA ASN A 53 7.54 9.21 4.07
C ASN A 53 8.43 9.27 2.82
N GLU A 54 9.76 9.28 2.95
CA GLU A 54 10.64 9.27 1.78
C GLU A 54 10.52 7.96 0.98
N ALA A 55 10.25 6.84 1.64
CA ALA A 55 9.97 5.55 1.01
C ALA A 55 8.79 5.64 0.01
N VAL A 56 7.75 6.39 0.40
CA VAL A 56 6.55 6.61 -0.41
C VAL A 56 6.93 7.25 -1.74
N LYS A 57 7.73 8.32 -1.71
CA LYS A 57 8.12 9.06 -2.91
C LYS A 57 8.90 8.16 -3.88
N VAL A 58 9.85 7.36 -3.36
CA VAL A 58 10.68 6.45 -4.17
C VAL A 58 9.82 5.41 -4.87
N ILE A 59 8.98 4.68 -4.13
CA ILE A 59 8.19 3.61 -4.74
C ILE A 59 7.05 4.18 -5.61
N GLU A 60 6.39 5.27 -5.20
CA GLU A 60 5.37 5.96 -5.99
C GLU A 60 5.93 6.44 -7.35
N ALA A 61 7.21 6.85 -7.39
CA ALA A 61 7.92 7.21 -8.61
C ALA A 61 8.13 6.02 -9.58
N LEU A 62 8.14 4.80 -9.06
CA LEU A 62 8.33 3.59 -9.85
C LEU A 62 7.01 3.02 -10.40
N ILE A 63 5.91 3.20 -9.67
CA ILE A 63 4.65 2.47 -9.93
C ILE A 63 3.47 3.34 -10.38
N HIS A 64 3.45 4.63 -10.04
CA HIS A 64 2.28 5.48 -10.24
C HIS A 64 2.55 6.55 -11.29
N PRO A 65 1.96 6.45 -12.50
CA PRO A 65 2.07 7.49 -13.51
C PRO A 65 1.29 8.73 -13.10
N THR A 66 1.82 9.89 -13.44
CA THR A 66 1.17 11.20 -13.23
C THR A 66 1.27 12.02 -14.52
N ALA A 67 0.50 13.11 -14.65
CA ALA A 67 0.60 13.99 -15.81
C ALA A 67 2.03 14.52 -16.06
N LYS A 68 2.81 14.77 -15.00
CA LYS A 68 4.20 15.23 -15.08
C LYS A 68 5.22 14.09 -15.26
N ARG A 69 4.83 12.84 -14.98
CA ARG A 69 5.66 11.64 -15.09
C ARG A 69 4.81 10.50 -15.64
N PRO A 70 4.50 10.52 -16.95
CA PRO A 70 3.62 9.52 -17.56
C PRO A 70 4.30 8.15 -17.67
N ASN A 71 5.63 8.15 -17.86
CA ASN A 71 6.42 6.93 -18.01
C ASN A 71 6.95 6.49 -16.64
N VAL A 72 6.58 5.28 -16.22
CA VAL A 72 6.99 4.67 -14.96
C VAL A 72 7.51 3.26 -15.21
N ARG A 73 8.40 2.78 -14.35
CA ARG A 73 9.03 1.47 -14.54
C ARG A 73 8.03 0.31 -14.47
N TYR A 74 7.03 0.41 -13.60
CA TYR A 74 6.05 -0.65 -13.36
C TYR A 74 4.63 -0.20 -13.69
N THR A 75 4.28 -0.22 -14.98
CA THR A 75 2.92 0.11 -15.47
C THR A 75 1.85 -0.90 -15.02
N TYR A 76 2.26 -2.10 -14.62
CA TYR A 76 1.40 -3.16 -14.06
C TYR A 76 0.44 -2.62 -12.98
N PHE A 77 0.91 -1.78 -12.06
CA PHE A 77 0.10 -1.30 -10.95
C PHE A 77 -1.05 -0.40 -11.39
N ALA A 78 -0.80 0.50 -12.36
CA ALA A 78 -1.82 1.39 -12.89
C ALA A 78 -2.94 0.62 -13.62
N ASN A 79 -2.59 -0.49 -14.28
CA ASN A 79 -3.53 -1.34 -15.00
C ASN A 79 -4.28 -2.28 -14.06
N ARG A 80 -3.58 -2.91 -13.10
CA ARG A 80 -4.14 -3.93 -12.21
C ARG A 80 -5.01 -3.34 -11.11
N TYR A 81 -4.65 -2.16 -10.60
CA TYR A 81 -5.31 -1.48 -9.49
C TYR A 81 -5.87 -0.12 -9.92
N TYR A 82 -6.56 -0.12 -11.07
CA TYR A 82 -7.10 1.09 -11.67
C TYR A 82 -7.95 1.91 -10.67
N LYS A 83 -7.63 3.21 -10.54
CA LYS A 83 -8.24 4.17 -9.59
C LYS A 83 -8.10 3.83 -8.10
N PHE A 84 -7.01 3.18 -7.68
CA PHE A 84 -6.75 2.99 -6.26
C PHE A 84 -6.58 4.35 -5.52
N PRO A 85 -7.31 4.61 -4.42
CA PRO A 85 -7.23 5.88 -3.71
C PRO A 85 -5.80 6.21 -3.25
N SER A 86 -5.38 7.47 -3.41
CA SER A 86 -3.99 7.88 -3.14
C SER A 86 -3.58 7.66 -1.68
N TYR A 87 -4.43 8.01 -0.72
CA TYR A 87 -4.17 7.79 0.71
C TYR A 87 -3.98 6.30 1.01
N LEU A 88 -4.88 5.44 0.50
CA LEU A 88 -4.84 4.01 0.76
C LEU A 88 -3.62 3.37 0.10
N ARG A 89 -3.25 3.81 -1.10
CA ARG A 89 -2.04 3.36 -1.80
C ARG A 89 -0.77 3.68 -1.01
N ARG A 90 -0.71 4.86 -0.38
CA ARG A 90 0.44 5.27 0.44
C ARG A 90 0.55 4.43 1.72
N VAL A 91 -0.57 4.11 2.36
CA VAL A 91 -0.58 3.18 3.49
C VAL A 91 -0.10 1.79 3.04
N ALA A 92 -0.61 1.26 1.93
CA ALA A 92 -0.19 -0.05 1.41
C ALA A 92 1.32 -0.12 1.11
N LEU A 93 1.89 0.99 0.62
CA LEU A 93 3.32 1.12 0.37
C LEU A 93 4.12 1.10 1.68
N MET A 94 3.69 1.85 2.69
CA MET A 94 4.34 1.86 3.99
C MET A 94 4.23 0.48 4.69
N ASP A 95 3.09 -0.19 4.58
CA ASP A 95 2.90 -1.55 5.08
C ASP A 95 3.85 -2.54 4.39
N ALA A 96 4.01 -2.43 3.06
CA ALA A 96 4.92 -3.27 2.31
C ALA A 96 6.38 -3.02 2.72
N VAL A 97 6.79 -1.76 2.86
CA VAL A 97 8.14 -1.39 3.30
C VAL A 97 8.40 -1.86 4.72
N GLY A 98 7.43 -1.71 5.63
CA GLY A 98 7.52 -2.18 7.01
C GLY A 98 7.70 -3.69 7.10
N GLN A 99 6.95 -4.45 6.30
CA GLN A 99 7.09 -5.91 6.24
C GLN A 99 8.46 -6.33 5.69
N VAL A 100 8.95 -5.69 4.63
CA VAL A 100 10.30 -5.96 4.10
C VAL A 100 11.37 -5.60 5.14
N ARG A 101 11.25 -4.45 5.80
CA ARG A 101 12.17 -4.01 6.86
C ARG A 101 12.19 -4.94 8.07
N SER A 102 11.07 -5.59 8.38
CA SER A 102 11.01 -6.56 9.48
C SER A 102 11.70 -7.89 9.13
N PHE A 103 11.86 -8.19 7.84
CA PHE A 103 12.42 -9.44 7.35
C PHE A 103 13.92 -9.33 7.00
N VAL A 104 14.35 -8.18 6.48
CA VAL A 104 15.74 -7.89 6.05
C VAL A 104 16.55 -7.24 7.16
#